data_AF-A0AA35SLG5-F1
#
_entry.id   AF-A0AA35SLG5-F1
#
_cell.length_a   1.000
_cell.length_b   1.000
_cell.length_c   1.000
_cell.angle_alpha   90.00
_cell.angle_beta   90.00
_cell.angle_gamma   90.00
#
_symmetry.space_group_name_H-M   'P 1'
#
loop_
_entity.id
_entity.type
_entity.pdbx_description
1 polymer ?
#
loop_
_entity_poly.entity_id
_entity_poly.type
_entity_poly.pdbx_seq_one_letter_code
_entity_poly.pdbx_strand_id
1 'polypeptide(L)'
;MRLGQQWGALEWSWLGMFRADMAVFKCDHTLAMQILTHEWHKVSEDEKTSPMATRIIMQMVNCAMVLGDSRGACSFASEVVSLLPSSQVLPGVTSPRTLPPQHTSGRQLRLLCCTPDEIMPFCMEVIIRTLKDVAFGDPKNERALGQLLVLLQYQWPKEEEIFASLITTIQKRRRFHFPEFFDYIILIDILEEMLYLANCDSLQITLLPQTDANKGRTVTRGVNRGAREELMLAMEQQIKRCEEPVEPLLRHFFKQEKLSLGGKHATT
;
A
#
# COMPACT_ATOMS: atom_id res chain seq x y z
N MET A 1 -18.76 5.53 40.47
CA MET A 1 -18.94 4.55 39.38
C MET A 1 -20.07 3.55 39.72
N ARG A 2 -21.36 3.92 39.66
CA ARG A 2 -22.47 2.96 39.88
C ARG A 2 -23.59 3.10 38.84
N LEU A 3 -23.95 4.32 38.44
CA LEU A 3 -24.97 4.55 37.40
C LEU A 3 -24.58 3.99 36.01
N GLY A 4 -23.34 4.23 35.56
CA GLY A 4 -22.91 3.79 34.22
C GLY A 4 -22.88 2.26 34.04
N GLN A 5 -22.69 1.52 35.13
CA GLN A 5 -22.74 0.05 35.12
C GLN A 5 -24.19 -0.46 35.12
N GLN A 6 -25.08 0.23 35.84
CA GLN A 6 -26.52 -0.08 35.85
C GLN A 6 -27.20 0.21 34.51
N TRP A 7 -26.70 1.18 33.74
CA TRP A 7 -27.25 1.55 32.44
C TRP A 7 -26.56 0.84 31.26
N GLY A 8 -25.59 -0.04 31.53
CA GLY A 8 -24.77 -0.65 30.48
C GLY A 8 -23.99 0.37 29.65
N ALA A 9 -23.79 1.59 30.16
CA ALA A 9 -23.22 2.70 29.40
C ALA A 9 -21.77 2.44 28.97
N LEU A 10 -21.07 1.53 29.66
CA LEU A 10 -19.72 1.08 29.29
C LEU A 10 -19.69 0.30 27.96
N GLU A 11 -20.83 -0.23 27.52
CA GLU A 11 -20.96 -0.94 26.24
C GLU A 11 -21.29 -0.01 25.07
N TRP A 12 -21.60 1.26 25.33
CA TRP A 12 -21.96 2.21 24.29
C TRP A 12 -20.74 2.58 23.44
N SER A 13 -20.81 2.34 22.13
CA SER A 13 -19.70 2.57 21.20
C SER A 13 -19.19 4.01 21.19
N TRP A 14 -20.08 5.00 21.35
CA TRP A 14 -19.65 6.41 21.44
C TRP A 14 -18.77 6.66 22.66
N LEU A 15 -19.04 6.00 23.80
CA LEU A 15 -18.25 6.14 25.01
C LEU A 15 -16.90 5.44 24.86
N GLY A 16 -16.86 4.26 24.22
CA GLY A 16 -15.61 3.60 23.85
C GLY A 16 -14.72 4.51 23.02
N MET A 17 -15.28 5.15 22.01
CA MET A 17 -14.56 6.03 21.08
C MET A 17 -14.10 7.33 21.74
N PHE A 18 -14.94 7.92 22.59
CA PHE A 18 -14.52 9.06 23.42
C PHE A 18 -13.34 8.70 24.35
N ARG A 19 -13.35 7.49 24.93
CA ARG A 19 -12.24 7.00 25.76
C ARG A 19 -10.97 6.77 24.95
N ALA A 20 -11.09 6.27 23.71
CA ALA A 20 -9.96 6.14 22.80
C ALA A 20 -9.36 7.52 22.46
N ASP A 21 -10.18 8.49 22.07
CA ASP A 21 -9.75 9.87 21.80
C ASP A 21 -9.04 10.49 23.02
N MET A 22 -9.58 10.28 24.23
CA MET A 22 -8.97 10.74 25.48
C MET A 22 -7.61 10.08 25.75
N ALA A 23 -7.47 8.78 25.46
CA ALA A 23 -6.21 8.07 25.60
C ALA A 23 -5.16 8.59 24.62
N VAL A 24 -5.53 8.80 23.35
CA VAL A 24 -4.67 9.44 22.34
C VAL A 24 -4.24 10.84 22.78
N PHE A 25 -5.15 11.65 23.32
CA PHE A 25 -4.85 12.99 23.82
C PHE A 25 -3.86 12.98 24.98
N LYS A 26 -3.95 11.97 25.86
CA LYS A 26 -3.01 11.76 26.98
C LYS A 26 -1.70 11.08 26.58
N CYS A 27 -1.49 10.82 25.29
CA CYS A 27 -0.36 10.07 24.74
C CYS A 27 -0.27 8.61 25.23
N ASP A 28 -1.35 8.04 25.75
CA ASP A 28 -1.43 6.61 26.08
C ASP A 28 -1.93 5.82 24.86
N HIS A 29 -1.04 5.69 23.88
CA HIS A 29 -1.36 5.03 22.60
C HIS A 29 -1.55 3.51 22.75
N THR A 30 -0.98 2.90 23.79
CA THR A 30 -1.20 1.48 24.10
C THR A 30 -2.62 1.24 24.58
N LEU A 31 -3.11 2.06 25.52
CA LEU A 31 -4.50 1.98 25.96
C LEU A 31 -5.48 2.34 24.84
N ALA A 32 -5.17 3.37 24.04
CA ALA A 32 -5.98 3.74 22.88
C ALA A 32 -6.13 2.55 21.91
N MET A 33 -5.02 1.88 21.58
CA MET A 33 -5.02 0.70 20.71
C MET A 33 -5.90 -0.43 21.27
N GLN A 34 -5.84 -0.69 22.58
CA GLN A 34 -6.66 -1.73 23.22
C GLN A 34 -8.16 -1.42 23.11
N ILE A 35 -8.54 -0.17 23.38
CA ILE A 35 -9.94 0.27 23.28
C ILE A 35 -10.42 0.18 21.83
N LEU A 36 -9.63 0.68 20.87
CA LEU A 36 -9.98 0.66 19.45
C LEU A 36 -10.11 -0.76 18.90
N THR A 37 -9.21 -1.68 19.30
CA THR A 37 -9.30 -3.10 18.93
C THR A 37 -10.58 -3.73 19.48
N HIS A 38 -10.95 -3.41 20.72
CA HIS A 38 -12.19 -3.90 21.30
C HIS A 38 -13.43 -3.37 20.56
N GLU A 39 -13.46 -2.08 20.22
CA GLU A 39 -14.55 -1.49 19.44
C GLU A 39 -14.61 -2.05 18.02
N TRP A 40 -13.46 -2.31 17.39
CA TRP A 40 -13.38 -2.96 16.07
C TRP A 40 -14.03 -4.34 16.08
N HIS A 41 -13.81 -5.15 17.13
CA HIS A 41 -14.44 -6.47 17.26
C HIS A 41 -15.95 -6.42 17.46
N LYS A 42 -16.53 -5.28 17.87
CA LYS A 42 -17.99 -5.10 17.97
C LYS A 42 -18.64 -4.76 16.63
N VAL A 43 -17.87 -4.24 15.67
CA VAL A 43 -18.39 -3.85 14.35
C VAL A 43 -18.83 -5.11 13.60
N SER A 44 -20.10 -5.17 13.21
CA SER A 44 -20.63 -6.25 12.38
C SER A 44 -20.00 -6.21 10.98
N GLU A 45 -19.97 -7.34 10.27
CA GLU A 45 -19.48 -7.42 8.88
C GLU A 45 -20.20 -6.41 7.96
N ASP A 46 -21.51 -6.23 8.16
CA ASP A 46 -22.33 -5.28 7.38
C ASP A 46 -21.96 -3.80 7.65
N GLU A 47 -21.30 -3.51 8.78
CA GLU A 47 -20.95 -2.15 9.21
C GLU A 47 -19.49 -1.79 8.94
N LYS A 48 -18.66 -2.71 8.42
CA LYS A 48 -17.23 -2.46 8.18
C LYS A 48 -16.92 -1.36 7.16
N THR A 49 -17.87 -1.08 6.26
CA THR A 49 -17.77 0.01 5.28
C THR A 49 -18.27 1.35 5.82
N SER A 50 -18.77 1.38 7.06
CA SER A 50 -19.26 2.61 7.67
C SER A 50 -18.12 3.61 7.90
N PRO A 51 -18.42 4.94 7.91
CA PRO A 51 -17.42 5.95 8.25
C PRO A 51 -16.89 5.77 9.68
N MET A 52 -17.68 5.16 10.56
CA MET A 52 -17.28 4.86 11.93
C MET A 52 -16.22 3.76 11.99
N ALA A 53 -16.44 2.66 11.28
CA ALA A 53 -15.47 1.58 11.11
C ALA A 53 -14.16 2.10 10.50
N THR A 54 -14.27 2.92 9.45
CA THR A 54 -13.13 3.59 8.81
C THR A 54 -12.35 4.45 9.80
N ARG A 55 -13.05 5.24 10.62
CA ARG A 55 -12.43 6.06 11.68
C ARG A 55 -11.67 5.22 12.69
N ILE A 56 -12.25 4.10 13.15
CA ILE A 56 -11.61 3.20 14.13
C ILE A 56 -10.27 2.72 13.60
N ILE A 57 -10.26 2.11 12.41
CA ILE A 57 -9.02 1.55 11.84
C ILE A 57 -8.01 2.67 11.54
N MET A 58 -8.45 3.84 11.06
CA MET A 58 -7.55 4.98 10.85
C MET A 58 -6.87 5.46 12.14
N GLN A 59 -7.60 5.46 13.27
CA GLN A 59 -6.99 5.74 14.57
C GLN A 59 -6.03 4.63 15.02
N MET A 60 -6.32 3.36 14.67
CA MET A 60 -5.40 2.25 14.89
C MET A 60 -4.11 2.39 14.06
N VAL A 61 -4.19 2.80 12.79
CA VAL A 61 -3.01 3.13 11.96
C VAL A 61 -2.13 4.15 12.68
N ASN A 62 -2.73 5.26 13.13
CA ASN A 62 -2.01 6.31 13.85
C ASN A 62 -1.36 5.80 15.14
N CYS A 63 -2.10 5.04 15.96
CA CYS A 63 -1.55 4.47 17.20
C CYS A 63 -0.39 3.50 16.91
N ALA A 64 -0.51 2.65 15.89
CA ALA A 64 0.54 1.72 15.49
C ALA A 64 1.81 2.46 15.02
N MET A 65 1.66 3.53 14.24
CA MET A 65 2.79 4.37 13.83
C MET A 65 3.51 5.00 15.02
N VAL A 66 2.77 5.56 15.99
CA VAL A 66 3.36 6.20 17.18
C VAL A 66 4.06 5.19 18.09
N LEU A 67 3.51 3.96 18.19
CA LEU A 67 4.11 2.87 18.94
C LEU A 67 5.33 2.22 18.24
N GLY A 68 5.65 2.64 17.01
CA GLY A 68 6.73 2.06 16.20
C GLY A 68 6.37 0.73 15.53
N ASP A 69 5.12 0.27 15.66
CA ASP A 69 4.63 -0.93 14.97
C ASP A 69 4.27 -0.62 13.51
N SER A 70 5.31 -0.43 12.70
CA SER A 70 5.17 -0.11 11.28
C SER A 70 4.44 -1.21 10.51
N ARG A 71 4.58 -2.48 10.95
CA ARG A 71 3.90 -3.62 10.33
C ARG A 71 2.40 -3.58 10.61
N GLY A 72 2.01 -3.36 11.86
CA GLY A 72 0.60 -3.18 12.23
C GLY A 72 -0.02 -2.00 11.48
N ALA A 73 0.67 -0.85 11.46
CA ALA A 73 0.22 0.34 10.74
C ALA A 73 -0.05 0.06 9.26
N CYS A 74 0.85 -0.65 8.58
CA CYS A 74 0.72 -1.02 7.18
C CYS A 74 -0.42 -2.03 6.94
N SER A 75 -0.61 -3.00 7.85
CA SER A 75 -1.73 -3.95 7.80
C SER A 75 -3.07 -3.24 7.91
N PHE A 76 -3.23 -2.36 8.90
CA PHE A 76 -4.45 -1.57 9.09
C PHE A 76 -4.70 -0.61 7.94
N ALA A 77 -3.67 0.04 7.40
CA ALA A 77 -3.80 0.93 6.25
C ALA A 77 -4.27 0.16 5.00
N SER A 78 -3.74 -1.04 4.76
CA SER A 78 -4.16 -1.89 3.65
C SER A 78 -5.62 -2.34 3.81
N GLU A 79 -6.04 -2.66 5.04
CA GLU A 79 -7.42 -3.01 5.36
C GLU A 79 -8.37 -1.85 5.07
N VAL A 80 -8.04 -0.62 5.49
CA VAL A 80 -8.83 0.58 5.17
C VAL A 80 -8.99 0.75 3.66
N VAL A 81 -7.90 0.66 2.89
CA VAL A 81 -7.95 0.81 1.42
C VAL A 81 -8.86 -0.23 0.77
N SER A 82 -8.89 -1.45 1.30
CA SER A 82 -9.76 -2.53 0.79
C SER A 82 -11.25 -2.30 1.09
N LEU A 83 -11.57 -1.59 2.18
CA LEU A 83 -12.91 -1.30 2.67
C LEU A 83 -13.50 0.01 2.15
N LEU A 84 -12.66 0.95 1.71
CA LEU A 84 -13.10 2.23 1.16
C LEU A 84 -14.03 2.00 -0.04
N PRO A 85 -15.17 2.71 -0.15
CA PRO A 85 -16.02 2.63 -1.34
C PRO A 85 -15.22 3.10 -2.57
N SER A 86 -15.44 2.45 -3.71
CA SER A 86 -14.89 2.93 -4.98
C SER A 86 -15.42 4.33 -5.25
N SER A 87 -14.52 5.30 -5.39
CA SER A 87 -14.91 6.68 -5.71
C SER A 87 -15.53 6.69 -7.11
N GLN A 88 -16.86 6.70 -7.19
CA GLN A 88 -17.55 7.07 -8.42
C GLN A 88 -17.40 8.57 -8.54
N VAL A 89 -16.34 9.00 -9.22
CA VAL A 89 -16.14 10.42 -9.53
C VAL A 89 -17.31 10.85 -10.43
N LEU A 90 -18.33 11.48 -9.84
CA LEU A 90 -19.31 12.23 -10.61
C LEU A 90 -18.54 13.40 -11.27
N PRO A 91 -18.56 13.52 -12.61
CA PRO A 91 -17.91 14.62 -13.28
C PRO A 91 -18.56 15.93 -12.84
N GLY A 92 -17.83 16.77 -12.09
CA GLY A 92 -18.27 18.12 -11.74
C GLY A 92 -18.14 18.54 -10.27
N VAL A 93 -17.87 17.61 -9.34
CA VAL A 93 -17.61 17.99 -7.93
C VAL A 93 -16.10 18.03 -7.70
N THR A 94 -15.49 19.19 -7.96
CA THR A 94 -14.13 19.45 -7.50
C THR A 94 -14.12 19.44 -5.98
N SER A 95 -13.48 18.42 -5.40
CA SER A 95 -13.13 18.39 -3.98
C SER A 95 -12.45 19.72 -3.61
N PRO A 96 -12.77 20.33 -2.46
CA PRO A 96 -12.11 21.56 -2.04
C PRO A 96 -10.61 21.31 -1.97
N ARG A 97 -9.87 21.90 -2.93
CA ARG A 97 -8.42 21.82 -3.01
C ARG A 97 -7.83 22.08 -1.63
N THR A 98 -7.25 21.04 -1.05
CA THR A 98 -6.40 21.15 0.12
C THR A 98 -5.35 22.21 -0.17
N LEU A 99 -5.22 23.18 0.74
CA LEU A 99 -4.26 24.28 0.67
C LEU A 99 -2.85 23.74 0.31
N PRO A 100 -2.04 24.52 -0.43
CA PRO A 100 -0.69 24.11 -0.81
C PRO A 100 0.12 23.67 0.43
N PRO A 101 0.98 22.66 0.30
CA PRO A 101 1.75 22.13 1.42
C PRO A 101 2.66 23.24 1.96
N GLN A 102 2.31 23.78 3.13
CA GLN A 102 3.26 24.57 3.90
C GLN A 102 4.32 23.61 4.41
N HIS A 103 5.48 23.64 3.76
CA HIS A 103 6.68 22.90 4.16
C HIS A 103 7.15 23.45 5.51
N THR A 104 6.57 22.95 6.59
CA THR A 104 7.07 23.15 7.94
C THR A 104 7.65 21.83 8.41
N SER A 105 8.98 21.74 8.41
CA SER A 105 9.68 20.60 9.00
C SER A 105 9.34 20.55 10.50
N GLY A 106 8.59 19.53 10.93
CA GLY A 106 8.17 19.37 12.31
C GLY A 106 6.98 18.42 12.49
N ARG A 107 6.58 18.20 13.76
CA ARG A 107 5.36 17.46 14.11
C ARG A 107 4.14 18.26 13.69
N GLN A 108 3.40 17.76 12.71
CA GLN A 108 2.17 18.40 12.20
C GLN A 108 0.94 17.61 12.68
N LEU A 109 -0.08 18.32 13.16
CA LEU A 109 -1.41 17.75 13.37
C LEU A 109 -2.18 17.88 12.04
N ARG A 110 -2.50 16.75 11.40
CA ARG A 110 -3.38 16.73 10.22
C ARG A 110 -4.75 16.22 10.65
N LEU A 111 -5.78 17.03 10.42
CA LEU A 111 -7.17 16.62 10.55
C LEU A 111 -7.61 16.12 9.17
N LEU A 112 -7.88 14.82 9.06
CA LEU A 112 -8.30 14.17 7.83
C LEU A 112 -9.82 13.99 7.87
N CYS A 113 -10.50 14.43 6.81
CA CYS A 113 -11.87 14.02 6.55
C CYS A 113 -11.88 12.51 6.25
N CYS A 114 -12.88 11.80 6.75
CA CYS A 114 -13.05 10.37 6.49
C CYS A 114 -13.63 10.12 5.08
N THR A 115 -13.04 10.73 4.06
CA THR A 115 -13.41 10.59 2.65
C THR A 115 -12.37 9.74 1.92
N PRO A 116 -12.75 8.99 0.87
CA PRO A 116 -11.79 8.18 0.10
C PRO A 116 -10.62 9.02 -0.45
N ASP A 117 -10.91 10.24 -0.92
CA ASP A 117 -9.92 11.14 -1.53
C ASP A 117 -8.82 11.60 -0.56
N GLU A 118 -9.10 11.67 0.75
CA GLU A 118 -8.11 12.07 1.76
C GLU A 118 -7.46 10.87 2.44
N ILE A 119 -8.23 9.80 2.66
CA ILE A 119 -7.73 8.59 3.31
C ILE A 119 -6.77 7.85 2.39
N MET A 120 -7.10 7.70 1.10
CA MET A 120 -6.32 6.89 0.17
C MET A 120 -4.87 7.40 0.04
N PRO A 121 -4.60 8.71 -0.18
CA PRO A 121 -3.23 9.23 -0.18
C PRO A 121 -2.48 9.00 1.12
N PHE A 122 -3.15 9.17 2.27
CA PHE A 122 -2.53 8.95 3.57
C PHE A 122 -2.14 7.49 3.78
N CYS A 123 -3.04 6.54 3.52
CA CYS A 123 -2.76 5.13 3.63
C CYS A 123 -1.60 4.71 2.71
N MET A 124 -1.57 5.24 1.49
CA MET A 124 -0.48 4.98 0.55
C MET A 124 0.86 5.49 1.05
N GLU A 125 0.93 6.71 1.60
CA GLU A 125 2.16 7.27 2.18
C GLU A 125 2.70 6.37 3.30
N VAL A 126 1.82 5.88 4.18
CA VAL A 126 2.19 4.97 5.28
C VAL A 126 2.70 3.63 4.76
N ILE A 127 2.01 3.03 3.79
CA ILE A 127 2.35 1.73 3.23
C ILE A 127 3.67 1.82 2.44
N ILE A 128 3.81 2.83 1.56
CA ILE A 128 5.03 3.08 0.78
C ILE A 128 6.22 3.25 1.71
N ARG A 129 6.10 4.10 2.74
CA ARG A 129 7.18 4.31 3.71
C ARG A 129 7.62 3.02 4.38
N THR A 130 6.67 2.21 4.84
CA THR A 130 6.96 0.94 5.51
C THR A 130 7.59 -0.07 4.55
N LEU A 131 7.03 -0.19 3.34
CA LEU A 131 7.48 -1.16 2.35
C LEU A 131 8.84 -0.77 1.77
N LYS A 132 9.13 0.53 1.65
CA LYS A 132 10.41 1.08 1.22
C LYS A 132 11.56 0.55 2.05
N ASP A 133 11.45 0.62 3.37
CA ASP A 133 12.48 0.16 4.29
C ASP A 133 12.74 -1.35 4.13
N VAL A 134 11.67 -2.13 3.97
CA VAL A 134 11.75 -3.58 3.75
C VAL A 134 12.36 -3.92 2.39
N ALA A 135 11.90 -3.26 1.32
CA ALA A 135 12.31 -3.52 -0.04
C ALA A 135 13.79 -3.19 -0.25
N PHE A 136 14.29 -2.09 0.34
CA PHE A 136 15.69 -1.71 0.25
C PHE A 136 16.59 -2.46 1.24
N GLY A 137 16.07 -2.84 2.40
CA GLY A 137 16.83 -3.53 3.45
C GLY A 137 17.18 -4.98 3.12
N ASP A 138 16.28 -5.75 2.52
CA ASP A 138 16.52 -7.17 2.21
C ASP A 138 16.81 -7.40 0.72
N PRO A 139 18.05 -7.79 0.33
CA PRO A 139 18.41 -8.07 -1.05
C PRO A 139 17.67 -9.26 -1.67
N LYS A 140 17.15 -10.18 -0.85
CA LYS A 140 16.44 -11.38 -1.32
C LYS A 140 14.96 -11.12 -1.57
N ASN A 141 14.41 -10.02 -1.04
CA ASN A 141 12.99 -9.72 -1.13
C ASN A 141 12.66 -8.94 -2.41
N GLU A 142 12.76 -9.61 -3.55
CA GLU A 142 12.41 -9.06 -4.87
C GLU A 142 10.91 -8.78 -4.97
N ARG A 143 10.08 -9.55 -4.28
CA ARG A 143 8.63 -9.34 -4.20
C ARG A 143 8.31 -7.98 -3.57
N ALA A 144 8.98 -7.59 -2.49
CA ALA A 144 8.79 -6.26 -1.89
C ALA A 144 9.16 -5.11 -2.84
N LEU A 145 10.19 -5.26 -3.67
CA LEU A 145 10.51 -4.28 -4.71
C LEU A 145 9.40 -4.17 -5.76
N GLY A 146 8.86 -5.31 -6.22
CA GLY A 146 7.75 -5.31 -7.17
C GLY A 146 6.46 -4.73 -6.58
N GLN A 147 6.15 -5.06 -5.33
CA GLN A 147 5.02 -4.47 -4.61
C GLN A 147 5.19 -2.97 -4.41
N LEU A 148 6.41 -2.50 -4.09
CA LEU A 148 6.70 -1.07 -4.02
C LEU A 148 6.47 -0.41 -5.38
N LEU A 149 6.94 -1.02 -6.46
CA LEU A 149 6.74 -0.53 -7.83
C LEU A 149 5.26 -0.32 -8.17
N VAL A 150 4.39 -1.26 -7.78
CA VAL A 150 2.94 -1.14 -7.95
C VAL A 150 2.40 0.11 -7.25
N LEU A 151 2.83 0.37 -6.01
CA LEU A 151 2.33 1.49 -5.21
C LEU A 151 2.80 2.87 -5.70
N LEU A 152 4.01 2.97 -6.26
CA LEU A 152 4.57 4.23 -6.76
C LEU A 152 3.74 4.83 -7.91
N GLN A 153 2.93 4.02 -8.60
CA GLN A 153 2.01 4.49 -9.64
C GLN A 153 0.93 5.45 -9.11
N TYR A 154 0.55 5.35 -7.83
CA TYR A 154 -0.64 6.05 -7.32
C TYR A 154 -0.51 7.58 -7.34
N GLN A 155 0.63 8.09 -6.89
CA GLN A 155 0.89 9.54 -6.79
C GLN A 155 1.94 10.02 -7.78
N TRP A 156 2.13 9.30 -8.87
CA TRP A 156 3.08 9.70 -9.91
C TRP A 156 2.79 11.13 -10.40
N PRO A 157 3.80 12.02 -10.54
CA PRO A 157 5.25 11.80 -10.43
C PRO A 157 5.87 12.11 -9.04
N LYS A 158 5.08 12.31 -7.98
CA LYS A 158 5.62 12.70 -6.65
C LYS A 158 6.64 11.71 -6.09
N GLU A 159 6.51 10.44 -6.46
CA GLU A 159 7.32 9.34 -5.95
C GLU A 159 8.52 8.96 -6.86
N GLU A 160 8.84 9.81 -7.84
CA GLU A 160 9.90 9.57 -8.83
C GLU A 160 11.29 9.34 -8.17
N GLU A 161 11.61 10.05 -7.09
CA GLU A 161 12.88 9.85 -6.38
C GLU A 161 13.02 8.44 -5.76
N ILE A 162 11.90 7.91 -5.23
CA ILE A 162 11.87 6.54 -4.69
C ILE A 162 11.98 5.55 -5.82
N PHE A 163 11.33 5.81 -6.95
CA PHE A 163 11.44 5.00 -8.16
C PHE A 163 12.88 4.95 -8.70
N ALA A 164 13.57 6.08 -8.84
CA ALA A 164 14.97 6.10 -9.27
C ALA A 164 15.89 5.29 -8.35
N SER A 165 15.62 5.34 -7.04
CA SER A 165 16.32 4.54 -6.03
C SER A 165 16.01 3.04 -6.17
N LEU A 166 14.77 2.69 -6.52
CA LEU A 166 14.31 1.33 -6.81
C LEU A 166 15.01 0.75 -8.04
N ILE A 167 15.06 1.50 -9.14
CA ILE A 167 15.77 1.12 -10.37
C ILE A 167 17.25 0.89 -10.10
N THR A 168 17.90 1.82 -9.42
CA THR A 168 19.32 1.68 -9.02
C THR A 168 19.55 0.42 -8.18
N THR A 169 18.60 0.09 -7.31
CA THR A 169 18.67 -1.13 -6.47
C THR A 169 18.52 -2.40 -7.31
N ILE A 170 17.59 -2.43 -8.25
CA ILE A 170 17.43 -3.58 -9.18
C ILE A 170 18.72 -3.78 -9.98
N GLN A 171 19.28 -2.71 -10.55
CA GLN A 171 20.53 -2.76 -11.29
C GLN A 171 21.70 -3.29 -10.43
N LYS A 172 21.81 -2.84 -9.18
CA LYS A 172 22.83 -3.34 -8.23
C LYS A 172 22.65 -4.82 -7.91
N ARG A 173 21.41 -5.27 -7.70
CA ARG A 173 21.09 -6.67 -7.38
C ARG A 173 21.26 -7.61 -8.58
N ARG A 174 21.29 -7.06 -9.81
CA ARG A 174 21.44 -7.79 -11.09
C ARG A 174 20.33 -8.81 -11.37
N ARG A 175 19.30 -8.86 -10.52
CA ARG A 175 18.20 -9.81 -10.60
C ARG A 175 16.93 -9.17 -10.07
N PHE A 176 15.81 -9.43 -10.75
CA PHE A 176 14.49 -9.01 -10.33
C PHE A 176 13.45 -9.98 -10.88
N HIS A 177 12.64 -10.53 -9.99
CA HIS A 177 11.53 -11.39 -10.34
C HIS A 177 10.24 -10.86 -9.74
N PHE A 178 9.27 -10.55 -10.61
CA PHE A 178 7.94 -10.11 -10.22
C PHE A 178 6.93 -10.55 -11.28
N PRO A 179 6.35 -11.76 -11.14
CA PRO A 179 5.44 -12.32 -12.14
C PRO A 179 4.09 -11.60 -12.20
N GLU A 180 3.69 -10.90 -11.13
CA GLU A 180 2.46 -10.10 -11.07
C GLU A 180 2.59 -8.72 -11.76
N PHE A 181 3.68 -8.49 -12.52
CA PHE A 181 3.98 -7.20 -13.15
C PHE A 181 2.84 -6.71 -14.06
N PHE A 182 2.40 -7.56 -14.99
CA PHE A 182 1.37 -7.22 -15.98
C PHE A 182 -0.04 -7.19 -15.41
N ASP A 183 -0.25 -7.67 -14.18
CA ASP A 183 -1.56 -7.59 -13.54
C ASP A 183 -1.84 -6.17 -13.05
N TYR A 184 -0.80 -5.47 -12.57
CA TYR A 184 -0.97 -4.24 -11.79
C TYR A 184 -0.25 -2.99 -12.34
N ILE A 185 0.76 -3.14 -13.20
CA ILE A 185 1.58 -1.99 -13.65
C ILE A 185 1.16 -1.52 -15.03
N ILE A 186 0.58 -0.32 -15.11
CA ILE A 186 0.07 0.28 -16.36
C ILE A 186 0.72 1.63 -16.71
N LEU A 187 1.49 2.21 -15.78
CA LEU A 187 2.13 3.50 -15.98
C LEU A 187 3.28 3.41 -17.00
N ILE A 188 3.18 4.18 -18.08
CA ILE A 188 4.11 4.14 -19.23
C ILE A 188 5.56 4.32 -18.79
N ASP A 189 5.86 5.34 -17.98
CA ASP A 189 7.23 5.62 -17.52
C ASP A 189 7.88 4.42 -16.81
N ILE A 190 7.09 3.68 -16.02
CA ILE A 190 7.57 2.46 -15.35
C ILE A 190 7.73 1.31 -16.35
N LEU A 191 6.77 1.14 -17.27
CA LEU A 191 6.84 0.09 -18.29
C LEU A 191 8.10 0.24 -19.16
N GLU A 192 8.38 1.46 -19.62
CA GLU A 192 9.54 1.77 -20.45
C GLU A 192 10.86 1.46 -19.73
N GLU A 193 11.01 1.92 -18.49
CA GLU A 193 12.22 1.71 -17.71
C GLU A 193 12.43 0.21 -17.41
N MET A 194 11.37 -0.50 -17.05
CA MET A 194 11.45 -1.95 -16.78
C MET A 194 11.72 -2.76 -18.05
N LEU A 195 11.21 -2.32 -19.20
CA LEU A 195 11.54 -2.90 -20.50
C LEU A 195 13.01 -2.64 -20.87
N TYR A 196 13.54 -1.45 -20.58
CA TYR A 196 14.95 -1.14 -20.76
C TYR A 196 15.84 -2.06 -19.92
N LEU A 197 15.52 -2.23 -18.63
CA LEU A 197 16.24 -3.16 -17.76
C LEU A 197 16.17 -4.61 -18.26
N ALA A 198 15.00 -5.05 -18.73
CA ALA A 198 14.80 -6.42 -19.22
C ALA A 198 15.59 -6.72 -20.51
N ASN A 199 15.87 -5.70 -21.33
CA ASN A 199 16.70 -5.82 -22.52
C ASN A 199 18.21 -5.76 -22.23
N CYS A 200 18.62 -5.54 -20.99
CA CYS A 200 20.03 -5.52 -20.61
C CYS A 200 20.55 -6.93 -20.35
N ASP A 201 21.48 -7.43 -21.18
CA ASP A 201 22.05 -8.79 -21.06
C ASP A 201 22.73 -9.07 -19.71
N SER A 202 23.13 -8.02 -18.98
CA SER A 202 23.80 -8.13 -17.68
C SER A 202 22.84 -8.28 -16.49
N LEU A 203 21.52 -8.22 -16.72
CA LEU A 203 20.48 -8.27 -15.70
C LEU A 203 19.57 -9.48 -15.92
N GLN A 204 19.23 -10.18 -14.84
CA GLN A 204 18.27 -11.29 -14.84
C GLN A 204 16.88 -10.77 -14.44
N ILE A 205 16.12 -10.23 -15.40
CA ILE A 205 14.79 -9.67 -15.17
C ILE A 205 13.72 -10.65 -15.64
N THR A 206 12.81 -11.05 -14.76
CA THR A 206 11.68 -11.96 -15.07
C THR A 206 10.35 -11.32 -14.66
N LEU A 207 9.63 -10.80 -15.64
CA LEU A 207 8.32 -10.14 -15.46
C LEU A 207 7.13 -11.03 -15.84
N LEU A 208 7.35 -12.01 -16.71
CA LEU A 208 6.31 -12.94 -17.14
C LEU A 208 6.16 -14.08 -16.11
N PRO A 209 4.93 -14.56 -15.86
CA PRO A 209 4.73 -15.75 -15.03
C PRO A 209 5.43 -16.95 -15.66
N GLN A 210 6.22 -17.67 -14.87
CA GLN A 210 6.87 -18.89 -15.34
C GLN A 210 5.84 -20.02 -15.42
N THR A 211 5.41 -20.37 -16.63
CA THR A 211 4.65 -21.60 -16.83
C THR A 211 5.55 -22.81 -16.56
N ASP A 212 5.00 -23.87 -15.95
CA ASP A 212 5.77 -25.07 -15.53
C ASP A 212 6.54 -25.77 -16.68
N ALA A 213 6.27 -25.40 -17.94
CA ALA A 213 7.02 -25.82 -19.12
C ALA A 213 8.49 -25.31 -19.15
N ASN A 214 8.84 -24.29 -18.35
CA ASN A 214 10.16 -23.66 -18.37
C ASN A 214 11.12 -24.13 -17.26
N LYS A 215 10.69 -24.98 -16.31
CA LYS A 215 11.54 -25.44 -15.19
C LYS A 215 12.63 -26.45 -15.59
N GLY A 216 12.61 -26.99 -16.82
CA GLY A 216 13.54 -28.05 -17.25
C GLY A 216 14.14 -27.89 -18.65
N ARG A 217 13.94 -26.77 -19.34
CA ARG A 217 14.45 -26.60 -20.71
C ARG A 217 15.87 -26.02 -20.70
N THR A 218 16.85 -26.88 -21.02
CA THR A 218 18.20 -26.50 -21.41
C THR A 218 18.16 -25.32 -22.38
N VAL A 219 18.82 -24.22 -21.99
CA VAL A 219 18.93 -22.97 -22.73
C VAL A 219 19.61 -23.23 -24.07
N THR A 220 18.81 -23.31 -25.13
CA THR A 220 19.28 -23.32 -26.51
C THR A 220 18.92 -21.98 -27.14
N ARG A 221 19.84 -21.42 -27.95
CA ARG A 221 19.82 -20.04 -28.49
C ARG A 221 18.51 -19.59 -29.17
N GLY A 222 17.58 -20.49 -29.51
CA GLY A 222 16.26 -20.15 -30.07
C GLY A 222 15.17 -19.80 -29.05
N VAL A 223 15.31 -20.18 -27.77
CA VAL A 223 14.28 -19.97 -26.74
C VAL A 223 14.20 -18.51 -26.28
N ASN A 224 15.33 -17.81 -26.26
CA ASN A 224 15.39 -16.39 -25.85
C ASN A 224 14.67 -15.45 -26.83
N ARG A 225 14.60 -15.80 -28.11
CA ARG A 225 13.90 -14.97 -29.11
C ARG A 225 12.38 -14.99 -28.88
N GLY A 226 11.81 -16.17 -28.66
CA GLY A 226 10.38 -16.31 -28.35
C GLY A 226 9.98 -15.62 -27.06
N ALA A 227 10.79 -15.76 -26.00
CA ALA A 227 10.53 -15.08 -24.73
C ALA A 227 10.60 -13.54 -24.85
N ARG A 228 11.49 -13.01 -25.69
CA ARG A 228 11.57 -11.57 -25.96
C ARG A 228 10.38 -11.07 -26.78
N GLU A 229 9.94 -11.83 -27.79
CA GLU A 229 8.75 -11.49 -28.58
C GLU A 229 7.48 -11.52 -27.71
N GLU A 230 7.36 -12.49 -26.81
CA GLU A 230 6.27 -12.57 -25.81
C GLU A 230 6.29 -11.38 -24.85
N LEU A 231 7.47 -11.01 -24.33
CA LEU A 231 7.61 -9.83 -23.46
C LEU A 231 7.17 -8.55 -24.18
N MET A 232 7.59 -8.36 -25.43
CA MET A 232 7.20 -7.19 -26.22
C MET A 232 5.69 -7.15 -26.48
N LEU A 233 5.08 -8.31 -26.77
CA LEU A 233 3.63 -8.40 -26.95
C LEU A 233 2.87 -8.08 -25.66
N ALA A 234 3.34 -8.60 -24.52
CA ALA A 234 2.76 -8.29 -23.21
C ALA A 234 2.88 -6.80 -22.87
N MET A 235 4.03 -6.17 -23.17
CA MET A 235 4.21 -4.72 -23.02
C MET A 235 3.26 -3.92 -23.90
N GLU A 236 3.09 -4.30 -25.17
CA GLU A 236 2.15 -3.63 -26.09
C GLU A 236 0.71 -3.73 -25.60
N GLN A 237 0.31 -4.90 -25.08
CA GLN A 237 -1.00 -5.08 -24.46
C GLN A 237 -1.16 -4.22 -23.21
N GLN A 238 -0.12 -4.12 -22.38
CA GLN A 238 -0.16 -3.34 -21.16
C GLN A 238 -0.23 -1.84 -21.41
N ILE A 239 0.45 -1.34 -22.45
CA ILE A 239 0.38 0.07 -22.86
C ILE A 239 -1.05 0.46 -23.25
N LYS A 240 -1.86 -0.47 -23.80
CA LYS A 240 -3.27 -0.19 -24.12
C LYS A 240 -4.13 0.11 -22.89
N ARG A 241 -3.63 -0.22 -21.70
CA ARG A 241 -4.27 0.02 -20.40
C ARG A 241 -3.79 1.31 -19.72
N CYS A 242 -2.89 2.08 -20.33
CA CYS A 242 -2.28 3.25 -19.68
C CYS A 242 -3.28 4.37 -19.31
N GLU A 243 -4.44 4.41 -19.97
CA GLU A 243 -5.52 5.35 -19.67
C GLU A 243 -6.46 4.85 -18.57
N GLU A 244 -6.32 3.60 -18.12
CA GLU A 244 -7.11 3.06 -17.01
C GLU A 244 -6.76 3.78 -15.69
N PRO A 245 -7.74 4.03 -14.82
CA PRO A 245 -7.44 4.58 -13.49
C PRO A 245 -6.64 3.56 -12.67
N VAL A 246 -5.57 4.03 -12.03
CA VAL A 246 -4.70 3.20 -11.18
C VAL A 246 -5.39 2.76 -9.89
N GLU A 247 -6.31 3.57 -9.35
CA GLU A 247 -6.93 3.31 -8.04
C GLU A 247 -7.68 1.97 -7.95
N PRO A 248 -8.55 1.58 -8.91
CA PRO A 248 -9.15 0.25 -8.93
C PRO A 248 -8.14 -0.90 -8.95
N LEU A 249 -7.01 -0.75 -9.65
CA LEU A 249 -5.95 -1.75 -9.69
C LEU A 249 -5.29 -1.92 -8.33
N LEU A 250 -5.02 -0.81 -7.63
CA LEU A 250 -4.46 -0.86 -6.29
C LEU A 250 -5.42 -1.51 -5.29
N ARG A 251 -6.71 -1.21 -5.38
CA ARG A 251 -7.73 -1.86 -4.55
C ARG A 251 -7.81 -3.36 -4.81
N HIS A 252 -7.66 -3.77 -6.06
CA HIS A 252 -7.58 -5.17 -6.43
C HIS A 252 -6.32 -5.83 -5.86
N PHE A 253 -5.18 -5.15 -6.02
CA PHE A 253 -3.90 -5.56 -5.45
C PHE A 253 -3.99 -5.79 -3.95
N PHE A 254 -4.54 -4.87 -3.15
CA PHE A 254 -4.68 -5.07 -1.70
C PHE A 254 -5.64 -6.19 -1.30
N LYS A 255 -6.57 -6.59 -2.17
CA LYS A 255 -7.48 -7.71 -1.92
C LYS A 255 -6.84 -9.06 -2.24
N GLN A 256 -6.00 -9.12 -3.27
CA GLN A 256 -5.41 -10.36 -3.74
C GLN A 256 -4.02 -10.62 -3.15
N GLU A 257 -3.23 -9.57 -2.98
CA GLU A 257 -1.83 -9.64 -2.61
C GLU A 257 -1.60 -9.34 -1.14
N LYS A 258 -0.80 -10.18 -0.48
CA LYS A 258 -0.28 -9.91 0.86
C LYS A 258 1.03 -9.14 0.75
N LEU A 259 1.10 -7.98 1.39
CA LEU A 259 2.31 -7.18 1.44
C LEU A 259 3.46 -7.96 2.12
N SER A 260 4.64 -7.92 1.51
CA SER A 260 5.85 -8.58 1.99
C SER A 260 6.52 -7.73 3.07
N LEU A 261 5.87 -7.62 4.22
CA LEU A 261 6.39 -6.89 5.37
C LEU A 261 7.42 -7.77 6.09
N GLY A 262 8.68 -7.33 6.16
CA GLY A 262 9.80 -8.07 6.73
C GLY A 262 9.57 -8.51 8.19
N GLY A 263 10.28 -9.55 8.61
CA GLY A 263 10.28 -9.99 10.01
C GLY A 263 10.76 -8.87 10.94
N LYS A 264 10.19 -8.79 12.14
CA LYS A 264 10.43 -7.76 13.15
C LYS A 264 11.91 -7.34 13.19
N HIS A 265 12.20 -6.05 12.95
CA HIS A 265 13.42 -5.48 13.50
C HIS A 265 13.30 -5.60 15.01
N ALA A 266 14.07 -6.51 15.59
CA ALA A 266 14.32 -6.54 17.01
C ALA A 266 15.01 -5.22 17.37
N THR A 267 14.27 -4.29 17.93
CA THR A 267 14.84 -3.18 18.70
C THR A 267 15.53 -3.80 19.91
N THR A 268 16.86 -3.84 19.87
CA THR A 268 17.75 -3.86 21.04
C THR A 268 17.46 -2.68 21.96
#